data_AF-A0A8S2LZ19-F1
#
_entry.id   AF-A0A8S2LZ19-F1
#
_cell.length_a   1.000
_cell.length_b   1.000
_cell.length_c   1.000
_cell.angle_alpha   90.00
_cell.angle_beta   90.00
_cell.angle_gamma   90.00
#
_symmetry.space_group_name_H-M   'P 1'
#
loop_
_entity.id
_entity.type
_entity.pdbx_description
1 polymer ?
#
loop_
_entity_poly.entity_id
_entity_poly.type
_entity_poly.pdbx_seq_one_letter_code
_entity_poly.pdbx_strand_id
1 'polypeptide(L)'
;KRQQQYTAEDLENAVKAVKNGLLIREASRSDNIPYSTLNDHVNENVTSFGSGRISIFSEIEEMNLMNAVLVLQVNNFFILLVFSVQNLLL
;
A
#
# COMPACT_ATOMS: atom_id res chain seq x y z
N LYS A 1 -18.97 -0.48 -18.53
CA LYS A 1 -18.43 -1.19 -17.33
C LYS A 1 -19.52 -1.20 -16.27
N ARG A 2 -20.00 -2.37 -15.82
CA ARG A 2 -20.88 -2.45 -14.64
C ARG A 2 -20.07 -2.00 -13.42
N GLN A 3 -20.57 -1.00 -12.71
CA GLN A 3 -19.97 -0.49 -11.48
C GLN A 3 -20.19 -1.52 -10.36
N GLN A 4 -19.19 -1.70 -9.49
CA GLN A 4 -19.30 -2.59 -8.33
C GLN A 4 -20.44 -2.07 -7.43
N GLN A 5 -21.31 -2.98 -6.99
CA GLN A 5 -22.46 -2.67 -6.14
C GLN A 5 -22.19 -2.84 -4.64
N TYR A 6 -20.99 -3.26 -4.27
CA TYR A 6 -20.60 -3.51 -2.88
C TYR A 6 -19.63 -2.43 -2.40
N THR A 7 -19.74 -2.08 -1.12
CA THR A 7 -18.81 -1.16 -0.46
C THR A 7 -17.57 -1.89 0.04
N ALA A 8 -16.55 -1.14 0.46
CA ALA A 8 -15.37 -1.72 1.11
C ALA A 8 -15.74 -2.39 2.45
N GLU A 9 -16.72 -1.87 3.16
CA GLU A 9 -17.21 -2.42 4.43
C GLU A 9 -17.92 -3.77 4.21
N ASP A 10 -18.76 -3.87 3.17
CA ASP A 10 -19.41 -5.14 2.81
C ASP A 10 -18.37 -6.23 2.50
N LEU A 11 -17.32 -5.85 1.77
CA LEU A 11 -16.21 -6.74 1.44
C LEU A 11 -15.45 -7.22 2.68
N GLU A 12 -15.16 -6.31 3.62
CA GLU A 12 -14.48 -6.65 4.87
C GLU A 12 -15.33 -7.60 5.73
N ASN A 13 -16.63 -7.34 5.83
CA ASN A 13 -17.57 -8.17 6.57
C ASN A 13 -17.67 -9.57 5.97
N ALA A 14 -17.76 -9.69 4.64
CA ALA A 14 -17.79 -10.96 3.95
C ALA A 14 -16.49 -11.77 4.16
N VAL A 15 -15.33 -11.12 4.11
CA VAL A 15 -14.03 -11.77 4.38
C VAL A 15 -13.98 -12.28 5.82
N LYS A 16 -14.43 -11.49 6.80
CA LYS A 16 -14.51 -11.91 8.21
C LYS A 16 -15.44 -13.11 8.38
N ALA A 17 -16.61 -13.10 7.76
CA ALA A 17 -17.56 -14.21 7.82
C ALA A 17 -16.95 -15.52 7.30
N VAL A 18 -16.25 -15.47 6.17
CA VAL A 18 -15.54 -16.64 5.62
C VAL A 18 -14.43 -17.12 6.56
N LYS A 19 -13.62 -16.20 7.11
CA LYS A 19 -12.57 -16.55 8.09
C LYS A 19 -13.14 -17.18 9.37
N ASN A 20 -14.38 -16.83 9.73
CA ASN A 20 -15.12 -17.41 10.85
C ASN A 20 -15.79 -18.76 10.51
N GLY A 21 -15.58 -19.31 9.31
CA GLY A 21 -16.04 -20.64 8.92
C GLY A 21 -17.24 -20.66 7.97
N LEU A 22 -17.73 -19.51 7.51
CA LEU A 22 -18.77 -19.46 6.49
C LEU A 22 -18.21 -19.87 5.11
N LEU A 23 -19.00 -20.54 4.28
CA LEU A 23 -18.56 -20.89 2.92
C LEU A 23 -18.50 -19.62 2.05
N ILE A 24 -17.46 -19.48 1.23
CA ILE A 24 -17.27 -18.33 0.31
C ILE A 24 -18.51 -18.11 -0.57
N ARG A 25 -19.15 -19.20 -1.03
CA ARG A 25 -20.36 -19.12 -1.87
C ARG A 25 -21.57 -18.57 -1.11
N GLU A 26 -21.64 -18.79 0.21
CA GLU A 26 -22.70 -18.25 1.06
C GLU A 26 -22.45 -16.78 1.37
N ALA A 27 -21.23 -16.42 1.77
CA ALA A 27 -20.82 -15.03 2.02
C ALA A 27 -20.96 -14.15 0.76
N SER A 28 -20.57 -14.68 -0.40
CA SER A 28 -20.75 -14.00 -1.69
C SER A 28 -22.22 -13.67 -1.99
N ARG A 29 -23.16 -14.53 -1.56
CA ARG A 29 -24.59 -14.33 -1.77
C ARG A 29 -25.22 -13.41 -0.73
N SER A 30 -24.82 -13.51 0.54
CA SER A 30 -25.33 -12.64 1.60
C SER A 30 -24.94 -11.19 1.36
N ASP A 31 -23.69 -10.97 0.98
CA ASP A 31 -23.09 -9.62 0.90
C ASP A 31 -23.04 -9.09 -0.54
N ASN A 32 -23.63 -9.81 -1.49
CA ASN A 32 -23.72 -9.46 -2.92
C ASN A 32 -22.35 -9.12 -3.56
N ILE A 33 -21.30 -9.81 -3.12
CA ILE A 33 -19.95 -9.66 -3.66
C ILE A 33 -19.71 -10.77 -4.68
N PRO A 34 -19.16 -10.48 -5.87
CA PRO A 34 -18.79 -11.50 -6.82
C PRO A 34 -17.88 -12.56 -6.20
N TYR A 35 -18.21 -13.83 -6.41
CA TYR A 35 -17.48 -14.95 -5.83
C TYR A 35 -15.97 -14.87 -6.09
N SER A 36 -15.56 -14.52 -7.32
CA SER A 36 -14.15 -14.35 -7.68
C SER A 36 -13.48 -13.26 -6.85
N THR A 37 -14.13 -12.11 -6.69
CA THR A 37 -13.62 -11.01 -5.87
C THR A 37 -13.42 -11.44 -4.41
N LEU A 38 -14.44 -12.06 -3.81
CA LEU A 38 -14.35 -12.51 -2.42
C LEU A 38 -13.26 -13.58 -2.26
N ASN A 39 -13.17 -14.51 -3.20
CA ASN A 39 -12.17 -15.57 -3.20
C ASN A 39 -10.73 -15.02 -3.32
N ASP A 40 -10.52 -13.98 -4.14
CA ASP A 40 -9.22 -13.33 -4.27
C ASP A 40 -8.79 -12.67 -2.95
N HIS A 41 -9.73 -12.01 -2.24
CA HIS A 41 -9.47 -11.37 -0.95
C HIS A 41 -9.30 -12.37 0.20
N VAL A 42 -10.04 -13.49 0.19
CA VAL A 42 -9.93 -14.55 1.21
C VAL A 42 -8.61 -15.30 1.09
N ASN A 43 -8.18 -15.63 -0.13
CA ASN A 43 -6.94 -16.38 -0.35
C ASN A 43 -5.70 -15.47 -0.36
N GLU A 44 -5.86 -14.17 -0.09
CA GLU A 44 -4.80 -13.16 -0.21
C GLU A 44 -4.15 -13.16 -1.61
N ASN A 45 -4.83 -13.76 -2.60
CA ASN A 45 -4.57 -13.63 -4.03
C ASN A 45 -5.08 -12.27 -4.51
N VAL A 46 -4.86 -11.23 -3.71
CA VAL A 46 -4.76 -9.87 -4.20
C VAL A 46 -3.48 -9.85 -5.03
N THR A 47 -3.53 -10.50 -6.19
CA THR A 47 -2.69 -10.10 -7.30
C THR A 47 -2.96 -8.62 -7.41
N SER A 48 -1.94 -7.85 -7.10
CA SER A 48 -1.90 -6.40 -7.15
C SER A 48 -2.09 -5.98 -8.61
N PHE A 49 -3.28 -6.21 -9.17
CA PHE A 49 -3.78 -5.60 -10.39
C PHE A 49 -4.36 -4.23 -10.08
N GLY A 50 -3.78 -3.55 -9.09
CA GLY A 50 -3.73 -2.11 -9.03
C GLY A 50 -2.75 -1.66 -10.10
N SER A 51 -3.29 -1.11 -11.17
CA SER A 51 -2.57 -0.26 -12.12
C SER A 51 -1.53 0.61 -11.40
N GLY A 52 -0.25 0.28 -11.57
CA GLY A 52 0.85 1.23 -11.40
C GLY A 52 1.47 1.33 -10.01
N ARG A 53 1.90 0.20 -9.41
CA ARG A 53 3.20 0.00 -8.74
C ARG A 53 3.09 -1.16 -7.76
N ILE A 54 3.93 -2.17 -7.96
CA ILE A 54 4.22 -3.16 -6.92
C ILE A 54 4.98 -2.39 -5.83
N SER A 55 4.43 -2.31 -4.63
CA SER A 55 5.20 -1.88 -3.45
C SER A 55 6.22 -2.99 -3.18
N ILE A 56 7.47 -2.76 -3.61
CA ILE A 56 8.61 -3.68 -3.44
C ILE A 56 9.12 -3.62 -1.99
N PHE A 57 8.78 -2.56 -1.26
CA PHE A 57 9.27 -2.25 0.06
C PHE A 57 8.11 -2.14 1.05
N SER A 58 8.33 -2.59 2.28
CA SER A 58 7.40 -2.30 3.38
C SER A 58 7.34 -0.79 3.68
N GLU A 59 6.25 -0.33 4.29
CA GLU A 59 6.09 1.09 4.68
C GLU A 59 7.26 1.60 5.54
N ILE A 60 7.82 0.72 6.37
CA ILE A 60 8.99 1.02 7.21
C ILE A 60 10.26 1.18 6.37
N GLU A 61 10.47 0.33 5.37
CA GLU A 61 11.61 0.43 4.45
C GLU A 61 11.53 1.69 3.59
N GLU A 62 10.34 2.06 3.12
CA GLU A 62 10.12 3.31 2.39
C GLU A 62 10.43 4.52 3.27
N MET A 63 9.96 4.52 4.53
CA MET A 63 10.26 5.57 5.49
C MET A 63 11.77 5.68 5.79
N ASN A 64 12.44 4.55 5.97
CA ASN A 64 13.89 4.51 6.17
C ASN A 64 14.64 5.04 4.94
N LEU A 65 14.19 4.72 3.73
CA LEU A 65 14.77 5.21 2.50
C LEU A 65 14.59 6.72 2.35
N MET A 66 13.38 7.23 2.64
CA MET A 66 13.12 8.68 2.62
C MET A 66 13.97 9.43 3.63
N ASN A 67 14.11 8.90 4.85
CA ASN A 67 14.96 9.49 5.88
C ASN A 67 16.44 9.51 5.46
N ALA A 68 16.94 8.43 4.86
CA ALA A 68 18.32 8.36 4.38
C ALA A 68 18.59 9.40 3.28
N VAL A 69 17.66 9.57 2.34
CA VAL A 69 17.77 10.59 1.27
C VAL A 69 17.79 12.00 1.85
N LEU A 70 16.91 12.30 2.81
CA LEU A 70 16.85 13.62 3.46
C LEU A 70 18.16 13.96 4.17
N VAL A 71 18.72 13.01 4.92
CA VAL A 71 20.00 13.21 5.63
C VAL A 71 21.13 13.50 4.64
N LEU A 72 21.21 12.76 3.53
CA LEU A 72 22.22 12.99 2.50
C LEU A 72 22.06 14.35 1.83
N GLN A 73 20.84 14.79 1.55
CA GLN A 73 20.57 16.11 0.97
C GLN A 73 21.01 17.24 1.90
N VAL A 74 20.64 17.15 3.18
CA VAL A 74 20.99 18.16 4.19
C VAL A 74 22.50 18.23 4.40
N ASN A 75 23.17 17.08 4.49
CA ASN A 75 24.63 17.03 4.65
C ASN A 75 25.35 17.62 3.44
N ASN A 76 24.93 17.26 2.22
CA ASN A 76 25.51 17.83 1.00
C ASN A 76 25.32 19.35 0.94
N PHE A 77 24.13 19.86 1.29
CA PHE A 77 23.88 21.30 1.33
C PHE A 77 24.78 22.00 2.35
N PHE A 78 24.92 21.44 3.55
CA PHE A 78 25.75 22.01 4.60
C PHE A 78 27.23 22.06 4.21
N ILE A 79 27.77 20.98 3.62
CA ILE A 79 29.15 20.92 3.14
C ILE A 79 29.40 22.02 2.09
N LEU A 80 28.51 22.17 1.12
CA LEU A 80 28.62 23.19 0.09
C LEU A 80 28.57 24.61 0.67
N LEU A 81 27.72 24.85 1.66
CA LEU A 81 27.62 26.14 2.36
C LEU A 81 28.92 26.48 3.09
N VAL A 82 29.46 25.53 3.87
CA VAL A 82 30.73 25.72 4.60
C VAL A 82 31.87 26.04 3.64
N PHE A 83 31.98 25.30 2.53
CA PHE A 83 33.01 25.52 1.52
C PHE A 83 32.86 26.88 0.83
N SER A 84 31.63 27.32 0.55
CA SER A 84 31.37 28.64 -0.03
C SER A 84 31.76 29.79 0.91
N VAL A 85 31.49 29.65 2.22
CA VAL A 85 31.84 30.68 3.21
C VAL A 85 33.35 30.77 3.41
N GLN A 86 34.05 29.63 3.44
CA GLN A 86 35.51 29.60 3.57
C GLN A 86 36.22 30.24 2.36
N ASN A 87 35.71 30.04 1.14
CA ASN A 87 36.25 30.69 -0.06
C ASN A 87 35.94 32.18 -0.15
N LEU A 88 34.93 32.69 0.57
CA LEU A 88 34.62 34.12 0.61
C LEU A 88 35.45 34.89 1.66
N LEU A 89 36.01 34.18 2.64
CA LEU A 89 36.82 34.72 3.73
C LEU A 89 38.34 34.66 3.45
N LEU A 90 38.75 34.09 2.31
CA LEU A 90 40.12 34.03 1.79
C LEU A 90 40.32 35.06 0.68
#